data_AF-A0A938P2M4-F1
#
_entry.id   AF-A0A938P2M4-F1
#
_cell.length_a   1.000
_cell.length_b   1.000
_cell.length_c   1.000
_cell.angle_alpha   90.00
_cell.angle_beta   90.00
_cell.angle_gamma   90.00
#
_symmetry.space_group_name_H-M   'P 1'
#
loop_
_entity.id
_entity.type
_entity.pdbx_description
1 polymer ?
#
loop_
_entity_poly.entity_id
_entity_poly.type
_entity_poly.pdbx_seq_one_letter_code
_entity_poly.pdbx_strand_id
1 'polypeptide(L)'
;MSAQPPPAAARRTGQIAIFLLMALVVLAFMVLWSVDIRRIVFMKGKSQDAGDASVLAAARWQGSTLNLIGEANLLRALAISAGNDAADDALANMQARLCFTGPMAGFAASQQAAKLNGVYANSNYTEVVQDHANTVRDSYTTLIGGEMLFPEPYLGAWTDYADMLKAIADDGIAAGPDNAQLFTDAIGGHILHERAFYEAVISRNWCWFYHNYPDLLTNYTDHTFWAPLPDTTTRNFENAEFFPLHLNRASFILDQVVDTPSLSILAAQAGLDPTLITTQATQTAQSWYAYNPGRWGTWATMNREDPNRFPITGPVLPQYDYSGADAVVRVETVVSRLTPGLDGSNRIDTVLWTAAAKPFGYLETDGERIRPDAWSLVLPAYHDIRLIPIDAASAGSDGFFDIDWRRHLIEHLPIYVATGTTEPGCGYCAALTIWEDEAFRSFGAAWLSTNSAACTVVPPNGPGPGNPGGGTRRGH
;
A
#
# COMPACT_ATOMS: atom_id res chain seq x y z
N MET A 1 -14.98 -78.82 -54.36
CA MET A 1 -15.05 -77.36 -54.58
C MET A 1 -15.91 -76.74 -53.49
N SER A 2 -15.29 -76.11 -52.49
CA SER A 2 -15.92 -75.07 -51.67
C SER A 2 -14.80 -74.24 -51.05
N ALA A 3 -14.52 -73.09 -51.67
CA ALA A 3 -13.52 -72.14 -51.19
C ALA A 3 -14.11 -71.33 -50.02
N GLN A 4 -13.37 -71.27 -48.92
CA GLN A 4 -13.68 -70.45 -47.75
C GLN A 4 -13.24 -69.00 -48.04
N PRO A 5 -14.09 -67.97 -47.85
CA PRO A 5 -13.69 -66.60 -48.11
C PRO A 5 -12.77 -66.08 -46.98
N PRO A 6 -11.79 -65.22 -47.27
CA PRO A 6 -10.89 -64.68 -46.25
C PRO A 6 -11.65 -63.69 -45.35
N PRO A 7 -11.33 -63.61 -44.03
CA PRO A 7 -11.91 -62.62 -43.15
C PRO A 7 -11.48 -61.21 -43.55
N ALA A 8 -12.46 -60.32 -43.67
CA ALA A 8 -12.31 -58.94 -44.10
C ALA A 8 -11.30 -58.15 -43.26
N ALA A 9 -10.36 -57.49 -43.96
CA ALA A 9 -9.41 -56.52 -43.41
C ALA A 9 -10.07 -55.17 -43.04
N ALA A 10 -11.25 -55.19 -42.41
CA ALA A 10 -12.04 -53.98 -42.14
C ALA A 10 -11.78 -53.34 -40.75
N ARG A 11 -10.85 -53.87 -39.95
CA ARG A 11 -10.62 -53.40 -38.55
C ARG A 11 -9.50 -52.37 -38.36
N ARG A 12 -8.64 -52.11 -39.34
CA ARG A 12 -7.47 -51.20 -39.18
C ARG A 12 -7.74 -49.74 -39.56
N THR A 13 -8.66 -49.47 -40.49
CA THR A 13 -8.92 -48.11 -41.00
C THR A 13 -9.66 -47.23 -39.99
N GLY A 14 -10.57 -47.81 -39.18
CA GLY A 14 -11.28 -47.08 -38.12
C GLY A 14 -10.38 -46.68 -36.96
N GLN A 15 -9.39 -47.51 -36.60
CA GLN A 15 -8.42 -47.17 -35.54
C GLN A 15 -7.47 -46.03 -35.96
N ILE A 16 -7.06 -45.98 -37.22
CA ILE A 16 -6.22 -44.89 -37.74
C ILE A 16 -6.99 -43.57 -37.75
N ALA A 17 -8.27 -43.58 -38.15
CA ALA A 17 -9.12 -42.39 -38.12
C ALA A 17 -9.31 -41.85 -36.69
N ILE A 18 -9.53 -42.72 -35.70
CA ILE A 18 -9.65 -42.32 -34.29
C ILE A 18 -8.31 -41.75 -33.77
N PHE A 19 -7.19 -42.37 -34.11
CA PHE A 19 -5.88 -41.89 -33.70
C PHE A 19 -5.55 -40.51 -34.30
N LEU A 20 -5.84 -40.29 -35.59
CA LEU A 20 -5.67 -38.99 -36.23
C LEU A 20 -6.58 -37.92 -35.64
N LEU A 21 -7.84 -38.28 -35.33
CA LEU A 21 -8.77 -37.37 -34.66
C LEU A 21 -8.26 -37.00 -33.26
N MET A 22 -7.81 -37.97 -32.47
CA MET A 22 -7.20 -37.70 -31.16
C MET A 22 -5.95 -36.83 -31.28
N ALA A 23 -5.06 -37.11 -32.24
CA ALA A 23 -3.86 -36.32 -32.47
C ALA A 23 -4.20 -34.87 -32.85
N LEU A 24 -5.22 -34.66 -33.68
CA LEU A 24 -5.70 -33.33 -34.07
C LEU A 24 -6.30 -32.57 -32.88
N VAL A 25 -7.09 -33.24 -32.04
CA VAL A 25 -7.65 -32.65 -30.81
C VAL A 25 -6.54 -32.26 -29.84
N VAL A 26 -5.56 -33.14 -29.61
CA VAL A 26 -4.41 -32.85 -28.75
C VAL A 26 -3.60 -31.68 -29.29
N LEU A 27 -3.36 -31.63 -30.60
CA LEU A 27 -2.62 -30.53 -31.23
C LEU A 27 -3.39 -29.21 -31.13
N ALA A 28 -4.71 -29.22 -31.36
CA ALA A 28 -5.56 -28.05 -31.16
C ALA A 28 -5.51 -27.55 -29.71
N PHE A 29 -5.59 -28.46 -28.73
CA PHE A 29 -5.49 -28.09 -27.32
C PHE A 29 -4.11 -27.51 -26.97
N MET A 30 -3.03 -28.10 -27.47
CA MET A 30 -1.67 -27.57 -27.29
C MET A 30 -1.52 -26.14 -27.87
N VAL A 31 -2.12 -25.88 -29.03
CA VAL A 31 -2.10 -24.54 -29.64
C VAL A 31 -2.89 -23.54 -28.79
N LEU A 32 -4.11 -23.87 -28.37
CA LEU A 32 -4.93 -23.00 -27.51
C LEU A 32 -4.24 -22.70 -26.18
N TRP A 33 -3.67 -23.73 -25.56
CA TRP A 33 -2.91 -23.59 -24.31
C TRP A 33 -1.67 -22.71 -24.48
N SER A 34 -0.95 -22.84 -25.61
CA SER A 34 0.20 -21.97 -25.90
C SER A 34 -0.20 -20.50 -26.08
N VAL A 35 -1.35 -20.24 -26.74
CA VAL A 35 -1.89 -18.88 -26.88
C VAL A 35 -2.28 -18.30 -25.53
N ASP A 36 -2.93 -19.09 -24.68
CA ASP A 36 -3.33 -18.65 -23.33
C ASP A 36 -2.12 -18.29 -22.47
N ILE A 37 -1.06 -19.11 -22.49
CA ILE A 37 0.18 -18.79 -21.77
C ILE A 37 0.77 -17.47 -22.25
N ARG A 38 0.87 -17.27 -23.58
CA ARG A 38 1.43 -16.03 -24.13
C ARG A 38 0.60 -14.82 -23.72
N ARG A 39 -0.74 -14.93 -23.72
CA ARG A 39 -1.63 -13.86 -23.27
C ARG A 39 -1.43 -13.54 -21.79
N ILE A 40 -1.37 -14.55 -20.93
CA ILE A 40 -1.15 -14.36 -19.49
C ILE A 40 0.21 -13.71 -19.22
N VAL A 41 1.28 -14.19 -19.86
CA VAL A 41 2.63 -13.61 -19.69
C VAL A 41 2.68 -12.17 -20.19
N PHE A 42 2.10 -11.89 -21.35
CA PHE A 42 2.02 -10.54 -21.90
C PHE A 42 1.26 -9.58 -20.96
N MET A 43 0.10 -10.02 -20.46
CA MET A 43 -0.70 -9.21 -19.55
C MET A 43 -0.02 -9.01 -18.19
N LYS A 44 0.74 -9.99 -17.70
CA LYS A 44 1.59 -9.81 -16.51
C LYS A 44 2.65 -8.73 -16.70
N GLY A 45 3.38 -8.75 -17.82
CA GLY A 45 4.36 -7.71 -18.13
C GLY A 45 3.72 -6.33 -18.21
N LYS A 46 2.56 -6.24 -18.86
CA LYS A 46 1.79 -5.00 -18.98
C LYS A 46 1.30 -4.46 -17.63
N SER A 47 0.79 -5.33 -16.75
CA SER A 47 0.39 -4.96 -15.39
C SER A 47 1.56 -4.48 -14.55
N GLN A 48 2.73 -5.12 -14.71
CA GLN A 48 3.96 -4.70 -14.05
C GLN A 48 4.37 -3.29 -14.50
N ASP A 49 4.53 -3.08 -15.80
CA ASP A 49 4.91 -1.77 -16.35
C ASP A 49 3.92 -0.66 -15.93
N ALA A 50 2.62 -0.99 -15.91
CA ALA A 50 1.59 -0.07 -15.46
C ALA A 50 1.69 0.28 -13.98
N GLY A 51 1.80 -0.72 -13.09
CA GLY A 51 1.91 -0.47 -11.65
C GLY A 51 3.20 0.27 -11.29
N ASP A 52 4.33 -0.13 -11.88
CA ASP A 52 5.63 0.51 -11.66
C ASP A 52 5.62 1.97 -12.14
N ALA A 53 5.07 2.24 -13.32
CA ALA A 53 4.93 3.62 -13.83
C ALA A 53 3.99 4.46 -12.94
N SER A 54 2.90 3.87 -12.45
CA SER A 54 1.93 4.54 -11.57
C SER A 54 2.54 4.97 -10.24
N VAL A 55 3.26 4.08 -9.55
CA VAL A 55 3.92 4.45 -8.29
C VAL A 55 5.03 5.46 -8.50
N LEU A 56 5.81 5.34 -9.58
CA LEU A 56 6.87 6.31 -9.89
C LEU A 56 6.29 7.70 -10.18
N ALA A 57 5.14 7.77 -10.85
CA ALA A 57 4.43 9.04 -11.10
C ALA A 57 3.92 9.67 -9.80
N ALA A 58 3.30 8.89 -8.92
CA ALA A 58 2.84 9.37 -7.61
C ALA A 58 4.01 9.83 -6.72
N ALA A 59 5.05 9.01 -6.58
CA ALA A 59 6.23 9.32 -5.78
C ALA A 59 6.98 10.57 -6.28
N ARG A 60 6.99 10.81 -7.60
CA ARG A 60 7.55 12.05 -8.17
C ARG A 60 6.81 13.29 -7.69
N TRP A 61 5.48 13.24 -7.63
CA TRP A 61 4.68 14.34 -7.09
C TRP A 61 4.87 14.49 -5.58
N GLN A 62 5.01 13.41 -4.83
CA GLN A 62 5.37 13.49 -3.40
C GLN A 62 6.72 14.21 -3.21
N GLY A 63 7.77 13.81 -3.93
CA GLY A 63 9.09 14.46 -3.86
C GLY A 63 9.06 15.93 -4.27
N SER A 64 8.35 16.26 -5.35
CA SER A 64 8.20 17.65 -5.81
C SER A 64 7.47 18.51 -4.78
N THR A 65 6.40 17.97 -4.18
CA THR A 65 5.63 18.67 -3.15
C THR A 65 6.44 18.87 -1.88
N LEU A 66 7.21 17.86 -1.44
CA LEU A 66 8.12 17.97 -0.31
C LEU A 66 9.17 19.08 -0.52
N ASN A 67 9.76 19.16 -1.72
CA ASN A 67 10.69 20.24 -2.05
C ASN A 67 10.01 21.62 -2.03
N LEU A 68 8.82 21.75 -2.62
CA LEU A 68 8.07 23.02 -2.59
C LEU A 68 7.71 23.45 -1.17
N ILE A 69 7.33 22.51 -0.30
CA ILE A 69 7.09 22.80 1.13
C ILE A 69 8.39 23.24 1.82
N GLY A 70 9.52 22.59 1.49
CA GLY A 70 10.84 22.96 2.00
C GLY A 70 11.30 24.36 1.53
N GLU A 71 11.09 24.69 0.26
CA GLU A 71 11.35 26.03 -0.29
C GLU A 71 10.47 27.05 0.41
N ALA A 72 9.20 26.72 0.66
CA ALA A 72 8.30 27.57 1.42
C ALA A 72 8.75 27.75 2.87
N ASN A 73 9.31 26.73 3.54
CA ASN A 73 9.91 26.89 4.88
C ASN A 73 11.08 27.90 4.85
N LEU A 74 11.94 27.83 3.84
CA LEU A 74 13.04 28.79 3.67
C LEU A 74 12.52 30.20 3.40
N LEU A 75 11.52 30.35 2.51
CA LEU A 75 10.90 31.64 2.22
C LEU A 75 10.17 32.24 3.44
N ARG A 76 9.57 31.40 4.30
CA ARG A 76 8.96 31.85 5.55
C ARG A 76 10.00 32.36 6.53
N ALA A 77 11.13 31.67 6.67
CA ALA A 77 12.25 32.17 7.47
C ALA A 77 12.69 33.57 6.99
N LEU A 78 12.79 33.79 5.68
CA LEU A 78 13.09 35.09 5.09
C LEU A 78 12.01 36.15 5.36
N ALA A 79 10.73 35.80 5.20
CA ALA A 79 9.61 36.71 5.45
C ALA A 79 9.55 37.17 6.90
N ILE A 80 9.74 36.25 7.85
CA ILE A 80 9.79 36.53 9.29
C ILE A 80 11.01 37.40 9.62
N SER A 81 12.16 37.13 9.01
CA SER A 81 13.39 37.95 9.16
C SER A 81 13.16 39.39 8.71
N ALA A 82 12.34 39.58 7.67
CA ALA A 82 11.98 40.89 7.14
C ALA A 82 10.81 41.56 7.87
N GLY A 83 10.18 40.90 8.86
CA GLY A 83 8.97 41.40 9.52
C GLY A 83 7.75 41.51 8.60
N ASN A 84 7.66 40.65 7.59
CA ASN A 84 6.58 40.64 6.60
C ASN A 84 5.52 39.57 6.92
N ASP A 85 4.68 39.85 7.90
CA ASP A 85 3.64 38.94 8.39
C ASP A 85 2.68 38.48 7.28
N ALA A 86 2.34 39.38 6.35
CA ALA A 86 1.44 39.04 5.24
C ALA A 86 2.04 38.00 4.28
N ALA A 87 3.36 38.02 4.07
CA ALA A 87 4.04 37.00 3.27
C ALA A 87 4.16 35.67 4.03
N ASP A 88 4.42 35.70 5.34
CA ASP A 88 4.46 34.50 6.16
C ASP A 88 3.09 33.78 6.18
N ASP A 89 2.00 34.51 6.42
CA ASP A 89 0.63 33.98 6.40
C ASP A 89 0.27 33.34 5.04
N ALA A 90 0.63 34.01 3.94
CA ALA A 90 0.38 33.50 2.59
C ALA A 90 1.16 32.22 2.31
N LEU A 91 2.42 32.15 2.73
CA LEU A 91 3.26 30.96 2.58
C LEU A 91 2.78 29.82 3.49
N ALA A 92 2.37 30.10 4.73
CA ALA A 92 1.79 29.10 5.62
C ALA A 92 0.50 28.50 5.04
N ASN A 93 -0.38 29.33 4.45
CA ASN A 93 -1.56 28.84 3.75
C ASN A 93 -1.21 28.00 2.52
N MET A 94 -0.21 28.42 1.74
CA MET A 94 0.28 27.66 0.59
C MET A 94 0.84 26.29 1.00
N GLN A 95 1.62 26.22 2.09
CA GLN A 95 2.13 24.97 2.62
C GLN A 95 1.00 24.02 3.05
N ALA A 96 -0.05 24.54 3.70
CA ALA A 96 -1.22 23.73 4.06
C ALA A 96 -1.93 23.16 2.84
N ARG A 97 -2.09 23.97 1.78
CA ARG A 97 -2.65 23.50 0.50
C ARG A 97 -1.74 22.47 -0.17
N LEU A 98 -0.44 22.73 -0.27
CA LEU A 98 0.52 21.80 -0.87
C LEU A 98 0.55 20.45 -0.13
N CYS A 99 0.59 20.47 1.21
CA CYS A 99 0.62 19.25 2.01
C CYS A 99 -0.65 18.41 1.84
N PHE A 100 -1.80 19.06 1.68
CA PHE A 100 -3.10 18.40 1.66
C PHE A 100 -3.59 18.05 0.24
N THR A 101 -3.51 18.95 -0.73
CA THR A 101 -3.98 18.72 -2.12
C THR A 101 -2.86 18.42 -3.11
N GLY A 102 -1.60 18.71 -2.80
CA GLY A 102 -0.45 18.32 -3.64
C GLY A 102 -0.41 16.81 -3.98
N PRO A 103 -0.62 15.90 -3.01
CA PRO A 103 -0.70 14.46 -3.28
C PRO A 103 -1.77 14.04 -4.30
N MET A 104 -2.85 14.81 -4.44
CA MET A 104 -3.92 14.52 -5.40
C MET A 104 -3.47 14.66 -6.85
N ALA A 105 -2.51 15.55 -7.14
CA ALA A 105 -1.86 15.60 -8.45
C ALA A 105 -1.07 14.29 -8.72
N GLY A 106 -0.43 13.74 -7.68
CA GLY A 106 0.20 12.42 -7.72
C GLY A 106 -0.80 11.30 -7.99
N PHE A 107 -1.99 11.37 -7.36
CA PHE A 107 -3.06 10.41 -7.59
C PHE A 107 -3.58 10.44 -9.04
N ALA A 108 -3.85 11.62 -9.58
CA ALA A 108 -4.24 11.78 -10.97
C ALA A 108 -3.14 11.30 -11.94
N ALA A 109 -1.88 11.65 -11.69
CA ALA A 109 -0.75 11.23 -12.53
C ALA A 109 -0.54 9.71 -12.50
N SER A 110 -0.75 9.06 -11.35
CA SER A 110 -0.73 7.61 -11.22
C SER A 110 -1.77 6.92 -12.10
N GLN A 111 -2.98 7.48 -12.22
CA GLN A 111 -4.02 6.94 -13.11
C GLN A 111 -3.61 7.05 -14.57
N GLN A 112 -3.09 8.21 -14.98
CA GLN A 112 -2.64 8.41 -16.36
C GLN A 112 -1.49 7.46 -16.72
N ALA A 113 -0.53 7.26 -15.82
CA ALA A 113 0.56 6.32 -16.01
C ALA A 113 0.07 4.87 -16.20
N ALA A 114 -0.89 4.39 -15.40
CA ALA A 114 -1.48 3.06 -15.58
C ALA A 114 -2.19 2.94 -16.94
N LYS A 115 -3.02 3.93 -17.29
CA LYS A 115 -3.79 3.95 -18.54
C LYS A 115 -2.92 4.00 -19.77
N LEU A 116 -1.84 4.78 -19.75
CA LEU A 116 -0.87 4.84 -20.86
C LEU A 116 -0.08 3.54 -21.03
N ASN A 117 0.08 2.76 -19.97
CA ASN A 117 0.60 1.39 -20.02
C ASN A 117 -0.51 0.35 -20.30
N GLY A 118 -1.72 0.82 -20.65
CA GLY A 118 -2.83 0.05 -21.20
C GLY A 118 -3.57 -0.84 -20.19
N VAL A 119 -3.54 -0.46 -18.92
CA VAL A 119 -4.47 -0.94 -17.90
C VAL A 119 -5.68 -0.02 -17.91
N TYR A 120 -6.88 -0.62 -17.86
CA TYR A 120 -8.12 0.14 -17.94
C TYR A 120 -8.69 0.42 -16.55
N ALA A 121 -9.63 1.37 -16.47
CA ALA A 121 -10.31 1.67 -15.23
C ALA A 121 -11.04 0.42 -14.69
N ASN A 122 -10.88 0.19 -13.39
CA ASN A 122 -11.61 -0.80 -12.61
C ASN A 122 -12.84 -0.11 -12.02
N SER A 123 -14.03 -0.66 -12.31
CA SER A 123 -15.30 -0.09 -11.84
C SER A 123 -15.40 -0.07 -10.31
N ASN A 124 -14.92 -1.12 -9.63
CA ASN A 124 -14.99 -1.20 -8.18
C ASN A 124 -14.07 -0.16 -7.52
N TYR A 125 -12.87 0.03 -8.08
CA TYR A 125 -11.97 1.08 -7.58
C TYR A 125 -12.57 2.48 -7.81
N THR A 126 -13.22 2.66 -8.96
CA THR A 126 -13.87 3.93 -9.31
C THR A 126 -15.03 4.23 -8.38
N GLU A 127 -15.89 3.24 -8.11
CA GLU A 127 -17.02 3.34 -7.19
C GLU A 127 -16.54 3.71 -5.78
N VAL A 128 -15.51 3.02 -5.25
CA VAL A 128 -14.96 3.32 -3.92
C VAL A 128 -14.45 4.76 -3.80
N VAL A 129 -13.74 5.26 -4.81
CA VAL A 129 -13.25 6.65 -4.78
C VAL A 129 -14.40 7.64 -4.94
N GLN A 130 -15.41 7.31 -5.76
CA GLN A 130 -16.60 8.14 -5.95
C GLN A 130 -17.43 8.24 -4.66
N ASP A 131 -17.64 7.13 -3.97
CA ASP A 131 -18.37 7.05 -2.71
C ASP A 131 -17.62 7.78 -1.60
N HIS A 132 -16.29 7.66 -1.58
CA HIS A 132 -15.46 8.41 -0.64
C HIS A 132 -15.52 9.93 -0.92
N ALA A 133 -15.48 10.35 -2.18
CA ALA A 133 -15.65 11.76 -2.54
C ALA A 133 -16.98 12.34 -2.05
N ASN A 134 -18.07 11.55 -2.14
CA ASN A 134 -19.37 11.93 -1.59
C ASN A 134 -19.34 11.96 -0.05
N THR A 135 -18.69 10.97 0.58
CA THR A 135 -18.52 10.92 2.04
C THR A 135 -17.79 12.16 2.57
N VAL A 136 -16.69 12.57 1.93
CA VAL A 136 -15.99 13.81 2.29
C VAL A 136 -16.93 15.01 2.17
N ARG A 137 -17.63 15.13 1.02
CA ARG A 137 -18.50 16.27 0.74
C ARG A 137 -19.66 16.40 1.73
N ASP A 138 -20.27 15.26 2.10
CA ASP A 138 -21.51 15.25 2.86
C ASP A 138 -21.29 15.08 4.36
N SER A 139 -20.22 14.38 4.76
CA SER A 139 -19.99 14.00 6.16
C SER A 139 -18.86 14.78 6.83
N TYR A 140 -17.80 15.17 6.12
CA TYR A 140 -16.63 15.75 6.79
C TYR A 140 -16.86 17.17 7.31
N THR A 141 -17.82 17.88 6.72
CA THR A 141 -18.27 19.20 7.18
C THR A 141 -19.30 19.15 8.31
N THR A 142 -19.66 17.95 8.80
CA THR A 142 -20.66 17.79 9.88
C THR A 142 -20.18 18.45 11.16
N LEU A 143 -21.05 19.23 11.80
CA LEU A 143 -20.76 19.89 13.07
C LEU A 143 -21.25 19.04 14.25
N ILE A 144 -20.37 18.74 15.21
CA ILE A 144 -20.71 18.13 16.49
C ILE A 144 -20.29 19.10 17.60
N GLY A 145 -21.24 19.54 18.42
CA GLY A 145 -20.95 20.49 19.49
C GLY A 145 -20.55 21.89 19.02
N GLY A 146 -20.79 22.23 17.75
CA GLY A 146 -20.41 23.51 17.14
C GLY A 146 -19.04 23.51 16.45
N GLU A 147 -18.29 22.41 16.52
CA GLU A 147 -17.03 22.22 15.81
C GLU A 147 -17.20 21.16 14.71
N MET A 148 -16.42 21.26 13.64
CA MET A 148 -16.41 20.22 12.60
C MET A 148 -15.86 18.92 13.18
N LEU A 149 -16.55 17.81 12.87
CA LEU A 149 -16.10 16.46 13.23
C LEU A 149 -14.68 16.19 12.71
N PHE A 150 -14.39 16.69 11.51
CA PHE A 150 -13.06 16.66 10.90
C PHE A 150 -12.59 18.11 10.66
N PRO A 151 -11.71 18.66 11.50
CA PRO A 151 -11.15 19.99 11.31
C PRO A 151 -10.46 20.15 9.96
N GLU A 152 -10.82 21.21 9.23
CA GLU A 152 -10.21 21.53 7.94
C GLU A 152 -8.73 21.94 8.10
N PRO A 153 -7.81 21.40 7.28
CA PRO A 153 -6.41 21.83 7.25
C PRO A 153 -6.23 23.30 6.85
N TYR A 154 -7.11 23.77 5.97
CA TYR A 154 -7.24 25.15 5.52
C TYR A 154 -8.70 25.41 5.12
N LEU A 155 -9.14 26.66 5.11
CA LEU A 155 -10.52 27.03 4.78
C LEU A 155 -10.95 26.48 3.41
N GLY A 156 -11.99 25.64 3.39
CA GLY A 156 -12.54 25.03 2.18
C GLY A 156 -11.83 23.75 1.71
N ALA A 157 -10.91 23.22 2.52
CA ALA A 157 -10.12 22.03 2.18
C ALA A 157 -10.99 20.81 1.81
N TRP A 158 -12.11 20.57 2.51
CA TRP A 158 -12.95 19.41 2.21
C TRP A 158 -13.66 19.53 0.87
N THR A 159 -14.06 20.75 0.49
CA THR A 159 -14.68 21.00 -0.82
C THR A 159 -13.67 20.79 -1.94
N ASP A 160 -12.51 21.43 -1.85
CA ASP A 160 -11.42 21.29 -2.83
C ASP A 160 -11.05 19.80 -3.02
N TYR A 161 -10.89 19.08 -1.92
CA TYR A 161 -10.47 17.69 -1.93
C TYR A 161 -11.54 16.73 -2.47
N ALA A 162 -12.81 16.91 -2.09
CA ALA A 162 -13.92 16.13 -2.64
C ALA A 162 -14.10 16.36 -4.15
N ASP A 163 -13.87 17.58 -4.63
CA ASP A 163 -13.94 17.92 -6.06
C ASP A 163 -12.79 17.29 -6.83
N MET A 164 -11.57 17.29 -6.28
CA MET A 164 -10.42 16.61 -6.87
C MET A 164 -10.62 15.08 -6.93
N LEU A 165 -11.08 14.47 -5.84
CA LEU A 165 -11.38 13.03 -5.80
C LEU A 165 -12.44 12.66 -6.84
N LYS A 166 -13.53 13.45 -6.90
CA LYS A 166 -14.59 13.25 -7.89
C LYS A 166 -14.06 13.37 -9.32
N ALA A 167 -13.25 14.39 -9.62
CA ALA A 167 -12.69 14.57 -10.96
C ALA A 167 -11.80 13.40 -11.38
N ILE A 168 -11.00 12.85 -10.45
CA ILE A 168 -10.15 11.67 -10.72
C ILE A 168 -11.01 10.41 -10.91
N ALA A 169 -12.06 10.23 -10.10
CA ALA A 169 -12.99 9.12 -10.24
C ALA A 169 -13.79 9.19 -11.54
N ASP A 170 -14.25 10.37 -11.97
CA ASP A 170 -14.98 10.57 -13.22
C ASP A 170 -14.13 10.20 -14.46
N ASP A 171 -12.79 10.32 -14.39
CA ASP A 171 -11.87 9.83 -15.43
C ASP A 171 -11.63 8.30 -15.34
N GLY A 172 -12.02 7.67 -14.23
CA GLY A 172 -11.90 6.23 -13.95
C GLY A 172 -10.58 5.84 -13.25
N ILE A 173 -10.65 4.95 -12.28
CA ILE A 173 -9.50 4.52 -11.46
C ILE A 173 -8.92 3.21 -12.01
N ALA A 174 -7.68 3.26 -12.52
CA ALA A 174 -6.95 2.11 -13.03
C ALA A 174 -5.91 1.57 -12.03
N ALA A 175 -5.39 2.45 -11.17
CA ALA A 175 -4.35 2.18 -10.19
C ALA A 175 -4.87 2.58 -8.80
N GLY A 176 -5.18 1.60 -7.95
CA GLY A 176 -5.68 1.81 -6.60
C GLY A 176 -4.55 2.16 -5.62
N PRO A 177 -4.56 3.32 -4.94
CA PRO A 177 -3.58 3.66 -3.91
C PRO A 177 -3.72 2.79 -2.65
N ASP A 178 -2.96 1.69 -2.59
CA ASP A 178 -3.07 0.69 -1.51
C ASP A 178 -2.62 1.25 -0.15
N ASN A 179 -1.80 2.31 -0.11
CA ASN A 179 -1.45 3.00 1.14
C ASN A 179 -2.35 4.19 1.49
N ALA A 180 -3.53 4.28 0.87
CA ALA A 180 -4.55 5.23 1.30
C ALA A 180 -4.93 4.97 2.76
N GLN A 181 -5.08 6.04 3.53
CA GLN A 181 -5.46 5.94 4.93
C GLN A 181 -6.54 6.97 5.24
N LEU A 182 -7.79 6.51 5.32
CA LEU A 182 -8.93 7.40 5.46
C LEU A 182 -9.02 7.94 6.89
N PHE A 183 -9.59 9.14 7.04
CA PHE A 183 -9.84 9.72 8.36
C PHE A 183 -10.93 8.99 9.14
N THR A 184 -11.73 8.19 8.45
CA THR A 184 -12.74 7.30 9.04
C THR A 184 -12.20 5.91 9.38
N ASP A 185 -10.93 5.62 9.10
CA ASP A 185 -10.33 4.34 9.45
C ASP A 185 -10.17 4.20 10.97
N ALA A 186 -10.48 3.01 11.49
CA ALA A 186 -10.19 2.63 12.86
C ALA A 186 -8.68 2.70 13.14
N ILE A 187 -8.30 3.20 14.32
CA ILE A 187 -6.90 3.27 14.75
C ILE A 187 -6.70 2.31 15.93
N GLY A 188 -5.78 1.38 15.77
CA GLY A 188 -5.40 0.44 16.83
C GLY A 188 -5.14 -0.96 16.29
N GLY A 189 -4.36 -1.73 17.04
CA GLY A 189 -4.13 -3.14 16.73
C GLY A 189 -5.32 -3.99 17.17
N HIS A 190 -5.81 -4.83 16.27
CA HIS A 190 -6.78 -5.86 16.59
C HIS A 190 -6.47 -7.08 15.73
N ILE A 191 -6.44 -8.29 16.32
CA ILE A 191 -6.08 -9.52 15.58
C ILE A 191 -7.00 -9.75 14.37
N LEU A 192 -8.28 -9.42 14.47
CA LEU A 192 -9.23 -9.52 13.36
C LEU A 192 -9.01 -8.46 12.26
N HIS A 193 -8.14 -7.46 12.49
CA HIS A 193 -7.65 -6.54 11.46
C HIS A 193 -6.33 -7.03 10.84
N GLU A 194 -5.79 -8.18 11.24
CA GLU A 194 -4.58 -8.75 10.66
C GLU A 194 -4.94 -9.79 9.61
N ARG A 195 -4.62 -9.53 8.34
CA ARG A 195 -4.85 -10.51 7.27
C ARG A 195 -4.14 -11.84 7.52
N ALA A 196 -2.96 -11.79 8.13
CA ALA A 196 -2.16 -12.97 8.47
C ALA A 196 -2.89 -13.95 9.40
N PHE A 197 -3.80 -13.48 10.26
CA PHE A 197 -4.66 -14.35 11.06
C PHE A 197 -5.54 -15.23 10.17
N TYR A 198 -6.28 -14.62 9.24
CA TYR A 198 -7.18 -15.35 8.34
C TYR A 198 -6.42 -16.31 7.43
N GLU A 199 -5.26 -15.89 6.92
CA GLU A 199 -4.37 -16.76 6.15
C GLU A 199 -3.88 -17.95 6.99
N ALA A 200 -3.51 -17.72 8.24
CA ALA A 200 -3.08 -18.78 9.15
C ALA A 200 -4.21 -19.78 9.45
N VAL A 201 -5.45 -19.30 9.58
CA VAL A 201 -6.62 -20.18 9.74
C VAL A 201 -6.84 -21.04 8.50
N ILE A 202 -6.94 -20.42 7.32
CA ILE A 202 -7.20 -21.13 6.05
C ILE A 202 -6.10 -22.15 5.74
N SER A 203 -4.85 -21.77 5.97
CA SER A 203 -3.67 -22.61 5.67
C SER A 203 -3.31 -23.60 6.78
N ARG A 204 -3.99 -23.57 7.94
CA ARG A 204 -3.65 -24.37 9.13
C ARG A 204 -2.21 -24.12 9.61
N ASN A 205 -1.77 -22.87 9.56
CA ASN A 205 -0.44 -22.46 9.98
C ASN A 205 -0.35 -22.29 11.50
N TRP A 206 -0.20 -23.39 12.22
CA TRP A 206 -0.12 -23.41 13.69
C TRP A 206 1.07 -22.65 14.26
N CYS A 207 2.19 -22.63 13.53
CA CYS A 207 3.38 -21.90 13.97
C CYS A 207 3.17 -20.39 13.97
N TRP A 208 2.29 -19.85 13.12
CA TRP A 208 1.91 -18.44 13.19
C TRP A 208 1.24 -18.11 14.53
N PHE A 209 0.28 -18.95 14.98
CA PHE A 209 -0.35 -18.79 16.29
C PHE A 209 0.67 -18.93 17.43
N TYR A 210 1.56 -19.92 17.36
CA TYR A 210 2.61 -20.11 18.36
C TYR A 210 3.51 -18.87 18.55
N HIS A 211 3.88 -18.20 17.44
CA HIS A 211 4.76 -17.03 17.50
C HIS A 211 4.05 -15.72 17.83
N ASN A 212 2.80 -15.55 17.41
CA ASN A 212 2.09 -14.26 17.52
C ASN A 212 1.03 -14.25 18.64
N TYR A 213 0.32 -15.37 18.83
CA TYR A 213 -0.80 -15.50 19.76
C TYR A 213 -0.87 -16.90 20.40
N PRO A 214 0.11 -17.28 21.25
CA PRO A 214 0.32 -18.66 21.68
C PRO A 214 -0.86 -19.26 22.45
N ASP A 215 -1.58 -18.43 23.19
CA ASP A 215 -2.71 -18.86 24.03
C ASP A 215 -4.06 -18.82 23.30
N LEU A 216 -4.11 -18.32 22.07
CA LEU A 216 -5.37 -18.05 21.39
C LEU A 216 -6.12 -19.35 21.03
N LEU A 217 -5.40 -20.40 20.63
CA LEU A 217 -6.01 -21.70 20.31
C LEU A 217 -6.68 -22.37 21.52
N THR A 218 -6.21 -22.07 22.74
CA THR A 218 -6.74 -22.69 23.98
C THR A 218 -7.72 -21.80 24.71
N ASN A 219 -7.56 -20.48 24.64
CA ASN A 219 -8.34 -19.54 25.45
C ASN A 219 -9.57 -19.01 24.72
N TYR A 220 -9.58 -19.05 23.38
CA TYR A 220 -10.71 -18.60 22.60
C TYR A 220 -11.97 -19.44 22.89
N THR A 221 -13.05 -18.78 23.27
CA THR A 221 -14.34 -19.42 23.55
C THR A 221 -15.27 -19.35 22.34
N ASP A 222 -15.69 -18.14 21.99
CA ASP A 222 -16.60 -17.81 20.89
C ASP A 222 -16.39 -16.35 20.47
N HIS A 223 -17.20 -15.84 19.54
CA HIS A 223 -17.15 -14.46 19.05
C HIS A 223 -17.12 -13.35 20.13
N THR A 224 -17.63 -13.59 21.33
CA THR A 224 -17.59 -12.62 22.45
C THR A 224 -16.22 -12.57 23.15
N PHE A 225 -15.30 -13.48 22.81
CA PHE A 225 -13.92 -13.48 23.29
C PHE A 225 -13.12 -12.27 22.79
N TRP A 226 -13.45 -11.78 21.60
CA TRP A 226 -12.73 -10.68 20.98
C TRP A 226 -12.90 -9.39 21.78
N ALA A 227 -11.83 -8.60 21.85
CA ALA A 227 -11.94 -7.25 22.35
C ALA A 227 -12.88 -6.43 21.44
N PRO A 228 -13.45 -5.32 21.95
CA PRO A 228 -14.14 -4.37 21.08
C PRO A 228 -13.23 -3.95 19.92
N LEU A 229 -13.83 -3.83 18.73
CA LEU A 229 -13.10 -3.31 17.58
C LEU A 229 -12.59 -1.90 17.89
N PRO A 230 -11.39 -1.53 17.41
CA PRO A 230 -10.83 -0.21 17.69
C PRO A 230 -11.74 0.90 17.20
N ASP A 231 -11.86 1.96 17.99
CA ASP A 231 -12.60 3.15 17.60
C ASP A 231 -11.87 3.93 16.49
N THR A 232 -12.65 4.67 15.71
CA THR A 232 -12.15 5.67 14.75
C THR A 232 -11.69 6.91 15.51
N THR A 233 -10.55 6.82 16.21
CA THR A 233 -9.97 8.01 16.85
C THR A 233 -9.34 8.92 15.81
N THR A 234 -9.38 10.22 16.09
CA THR A 234 -9.04 11.28 15.13
C THR A 234 -7.55 11.27 14.76
N ARG A 235 -7.28 11.24 13.46
CA ARG A 235 -5.93 11.40 12.88
C ARG A 235 -5.50 12.87 12.90
N ASN A 236 -4.21 13.10 12.61
CA ASN A 236 -3.78 14.40 12.08
C ASN A 236 -4.42 14.60 10.69
N PHE A 237 -5.25 15.64 10.55
CA PHE A 237 -5.94 15.98 9.30
C PHE A 237 -5.07 16.75 8.30
N GLU A 238 -3.86 17.14 8.67
CA GLU A 238 -2.98 18.00 7.86
C GLU A 238 -2.44 17.36 6.57
N ASN A 239 -2.61 16.05 6.39
CA ASN A 239 -2.12 15.31 5.22
C ASN A 239 -3.27 14.74 4.39
N ALA A 240 -3.05 14.58 3.10
CA ALA A 240 -3.98 13.82 2.25
C ALA A 240 -4.16 12.38 2.74
N GLU A 241 -5.33 11.78 2.52
CA GLU A 241 -5.53 10.35 2.78
C GLU A 241 -4.86 9.48 1.71
N PHE A 242 -4.77 9.96 0.47
CA PHE A 242 -4.11 9.29 -0.64
C PHE A 242 -2.69 9.83 -0.83
N PHE A 243 -1.70 8.92 -0.88
CA PHE A 243 -0.27 9.24 -1.01
C PHE A 243 0.23 10.30 -0.01
N PRO A 244 -0.05 10.16 1.30
CA PRO A 244 0.32 11.14 2.33
C PRO A 244 1.82 11.47 2.32
N LEU A 245 2.15 12.73 2.64
CA LEU A 245 3.55 13.17 2.84
C LEU A 245 4.07 12.88 4.25
N HIS A 246 3.16 12.57 5.16
CA HIS A 246 3.43 12.33 6.58
C HIS A 246 4.17 13.48 7.25
N LEU A 247 3.68 14.70 7.04
CA LEU A 247 4.18 15.90 7.70
C LEU A 247 3.31 16.27 8.90
N ASN A 248 3.79 17.17 9.74
CA ASN A 248 2.98 17.83 10.76
C ASN A 248 3.42 19.28 10.92
N ARG A 249 2.51 20.13 11.38
CA ARG A 249 2.90 21.44 11.90
C ARG A 249 3.48 21.28 13.30
N ALA A 250 4.72 21.73 13.47
CA ALA A 250 5.42 21.71 14.75
C ALA A 250 5.85 23.13 15.11
N SER A 251 5.67 23.51 16.38
CA SER A 251 6.07 24.83 16.87
C SER A 251 7.46 24.74 17.51
N PHE A 252 8.45 25.43 16.94
CA PHE A 252 9.80 25.48 17.49
C PHE A 252 10.57 26.72 17.03
N ILE A 253 11.65 27.01 17.76
CA ILE A 253 12.62 28.06 17.46
C ILE A 253 13.61 27.48 16.43
N LEU A 254 13.69 28.10 15.24
CA LEU A 254 14.42 27.52 14.11
C LEU A 254 15.91 27.29 14.41
N ASP A 255 16.57 28.22 15.12
CA ASP A 255 18.00 28.15 15.48
C ASP A 255 18.31 27.02 16.48
N GLN A 256 17.30 26.45 17.15
CA GLN A 256 17.46 25.29 18.03
C GLN A 256 17.47 23.96 17.25
N VAL A 257 17.08 23.99 15.98
CA VAL A 257 16.87 22.81 15.15
C VAL A 257 17.90 22.72 14.02
N VAL A 258 18.24 23.84 13.40
CA VAL A 258 19.25 23.94 12.35
C VAL A 258 20.03 25.25 12.53
N ASP A 259 21.36 25.17 12.43
CA ASP A 259 22.22 26.34 12.58
C ASP A 259 22.11 27.29 11.37
N THR A 260 22.31 28.58 11.64
CA THR A 260 22.21 29.64 10.62
C THR A 260 23.15 29.43 9.41
N PRO A 261 24.42 29.00 9.58
CA PRO A 261 25.29 28.63 8.45
C PRO A 261 24.70 27.53 7.56
N SER A 262 24.24 26.42 8.12
CA SER A 262 23.60 25.33 7.37
C SER A 262 22.36 25.82 6.60
N LEU A 263 21.50 26.63 7.24
CA LEU A 263 20.36 27.24 6.56
C LEU A 263 20.76 28.14 5.40
N SER A 264 21.84 28.91 5.56
CA SER A 264 22.35 29.81 4.53
C SER A 264 22.86 29.02 3.31
N ILE A 265 23.56 27.90 3.55
CA ILE A 265 24.01 26.99 2.47
C ILE A 265 22.79 26.46 1.70
N LEU A 266 21.75 26.02 2.40
CA LEU A 266 20.56 25.44 1.78
C LEU A 266 19.71 26.48 1.05
N ALA A 267 19.60 27.69 1.59
CA ALA A 267 18.97 28.81 0.90
C ALA A 267 19.70 29.11 -0.41
N ALA A 268 21.03 29.16 -0.40
CA ALA A 268 21.82 29.36 -1.62
C ALA A 268 21.64 28.21 -2.63
N GLN A 269 21.59 26.96 -2.18
CA GLN A 269 21.31 25.79 -3.03
C GLN A 269 19.90 25.84 -3.65
N ALA A 270 18.93 26.39 -2.92
CA ALA A 270 17.57 26.65 -3.41
C ALA A 270 17.47 27.93 -4.29
N GLY A 271 18.58 28.63 -4.56
CA GLY A 271 18.61 29.84 -5.36
C GLY A 271 18.08 31.10 -4.65
N LEU A 272 17.96 31.06 -3.31
CA LEU A 272 17.57 32.18 -2.47
C LEU A 272 18.80 32.96 -2.00
N ASP A 273 18.63 34.26 -1.70
CA ASP A 273 19.73 35.08 -1.16
C ASP A 273 20.00 34.69 0.31
N PRO A 274 21.16 34.07 0.60
CA PRO A 274 21.47 33.57 1.94
C PRO A 274 21.72 34.69 2.95
N THR A 275 22.02 35.91 2.50
CA THR A 275 22.34 37.05 3.37
C THR A 275 21.12 37.60 4.11
N LEU A 276 19.92 37.19 3.70
CA LEU A 276 18.65 37.62 4.26
C LEU A 276 18.17 36.75 5.43
N ILE A 277 18.78 35.59 5.68
CA ILE A 277 18.50 34.78 6.87
C ILE A 277 19.27 35.36 8.05
N THR A 278 18.64 36.31 8.74
CA THR A 278 19.20 36.94 9.94
C THR A 278 18.77 36.19 11.19
N THR A 279 19.56 36.30 12.27
CA THR A 279 19.27 35.70 13.59
C THR A 279 17.95 36.21 14.23
N GLN A 280 17.28 37.19 13.63
CA GLN A 280 16.04 37.77 14.15
C GLN A 280 14.79 36.98 13.73
N ALA A 281 14.81 36.24 12.60
CA ALA A 281 13.72 35.33 12.22
C ALA A 281 13.60 34.10 13.14
N THR A 282 14.69 33.75 13.81
CA THR A 282 14.91 32.41 14.33
C THR A 282 14.86 32.33 15.85
N GLN A 283 14.46 33.40 16.55
CA GLN A 283 14.49 33.49 18.01
C GLN A 283 13.12 33.32 18.69
N THR A 284 12.02 33.33 17.94
CA THR A 284 10.68 33.04 18.45
C THR A 284 10.18 31.71 17.93
N ALA A 285 9.37 31.01 18.74
CA ALA A 285 8.75 29.77 18.29
C ALA A 285 7.74 30.09 17.18
N GLN A 286 7.91 29.42 16.05
CA GLN A 286 7.03 29.55 14.89
C GLN A 286 6.52 28.17 14.48
N SER A 287 5.36 28.12 13.83
CA SER A 287 4.80 26.87 13.32
C SER A 287 5.42 26.54 11.97
N TRP A 288 6.19 25.46 11.90
CA TRP A 288 6.87 24.97 10.71
C TRP A 288 6.28 23.65 10.23
N TYR A 289 6.37 23.39 8.93
CA TYR A 289 6.15 22.04 8.43
C TYR A 289 7.38 21.18 8.70
N ALA A 290 7.16 20.14 9.49
CA ALA A 290 8.16 19.18 9.93
C ALA A 290 7.78 17.76 9.50
N TYR A 291 8.77 16.89 9.44
CA TYR A 291 8.58 15.46 9.28
C TYR A 291 7.93 14.87 10.53
N ASN A 292 6.88 14.08 10.35
CA ASN A 292 6.25 13.39 11.47
C ASN A 292 7.17 12.25 11.96
N PRO A 293 7.69 12.29 13.20
CA PRO A 293 8.64 11.30 13.71
C PRO A 293 8.05 9.90 13.90
N GLY A 294 6.72 9.77 13.90
CA GLY A 294 6.03 8.47 13.91
C GLY A 294 5.97 7.79 12.54
N ARG A 295 6.37 8.48 11.46
CA ARG A 295 6.31 7.98 10.08
C ARG A 295 7.65 8.12 9.35
N TRP A 296 8.35 9.22 9.59
CA TRP A 296 9.72 9.46 9.15
C TRP A 296 10.69 9.02 10.24
N GLY A 297 11.69 8.23 9.85
CA GLY A 297 12.61 7.59 10.78
C GLY A 297 13.55 6.66 10.03
N THR A 298 14.41 5.93 10.72
CA THR A 298 15.26 4.90 10.10
C THR A 298 14.41 3.85 9.40
N TRP A 299 14.88 3.34 8.26
CA TRP A 299 14.12 2.36 7.49
C TRP A 299 14.28 0.96 8.10
N ALA A 300 13.60 0.72 9.24
CA ALA A 300 13.80 -0.45 10.08
C ALA A 300 13.72 -1.79 9.32
N THR A 301 12.79 -1.92 8.37
CA THR A 301 12.65 -3.13 7.54
C THR A 301 13.90 -3.45 6.71
N MET A 302 14.72 -2.45 6.39
CA MET A 302 15.99 -2.59 5.69
C MET A 302 17.19 -2.82 6.64
N ASN A 303 16.98 -2.80 7.96
CA ASN A 303 18.02 -3.08 8.93
C ASN A 303 18.46 -4.55 8.84
N ARG A 304 19.77 -4.77 8.68
CA ARG A 304 20.36 -6.10 8.50
C ARG A 304 20.44 -6.91 9.80
N GLU A 305 20.45 -6.21 10.92
CA GLU A 305 20.49 -6.83 12.25
C GLU A 305 19.10 -7.26 12.72
N ASP A 306 18.04 -6.81 12.04
CA ASP A 306 16.68 -7.21 12.34
C ASP A 306 16.46 -8.70 12.00
N PRO A 307 15.97 -9.54 12.94
CA PRO A 307 15.56 -10.93 12.66
C PRO A 307 14.54 -11.04 11.53
N ASN A 308 13.76 -9.98 11.35
CA ASN A 308 12.73 -9.74 10.37
C ASN A 308 13.24 -8.76 9.28
N ARG A 309 14.48 -8.92 8.80
CA ARG A 309 15.05 -8.10 7.71
C ARG A 309 14.51 -8.44 6.33
N PHE A 310 14.43 -7.44 5.45
CA PHE A 310 14.29 -7.68 4.01
C PHE A 310 15.60 -8.30 3.46
N PRO A 311 15.57 -9.27 2.53
CA PRO A 311 16.76 -9.95 2.03
C PRO A 311 17.58 -9.07 1.06
N ILE A 312 18.18 -7.99 1.57
CA ILE A 312 19.04 -7.08 0.80
C ILE A 312 20.51 -7.55 0.72
N THR A 313 21.14 -7.30 -0.43
CA THR A 313 22.59 -7.41 -0.62
C THR A 313 23.23 -6.03 -0.43
N GLY A 314 24.18 -5.91 0.50
CA GLY A 314 24.80 -4.63 0.89
C GLY A 314 24.03 -3.85 1.96
N PRO A 315 24.69 -2.93 2.70
CA PRO A 315 24.02 -1.98 3.58
C PRO A 315 23.32 -0.89 2.74
N VAL A 316 22.23 -0.33 3.27
CA VAL A 316 21.66 0.91 2.73
C VAL A 316 22.64 2.05 3.04
N LEU A 317 22.85 2.96 2.08
CA LEU A 317 23.69 4.13 2.30
C LEU A 317 23.06 5.03 3.38
N PRO A 318 23.82 5.55 4.38
CA PRO A 318 23.24 6.25 5.53
C PRO A 318 22.31 7.41 5.18
N GLN A 319 22.65 8.17 4.13
CA GLN A 319 21.83 9.29 3.66
C GLN A 319 20.50 8.87 3.04
N TYR A 320 20.29 7.59 2.73
CA TYR A 320 19.05 7.02 2.18
C TYR A 320 18.34 6.07 3.14
N ASP A 321 18.89 5.86 4.34
CA ASP A 321 18.28 5.03 5.38
C ASP A 321 17.18 5.81 6.11
N TYR A 322 16.09 6.08 5.40
CA TYR A 322 14.89 6.69 5.96
C TYR A 322 13.59 6.11 5.39
N SER A 323 12.61 5.89 6.25
CA SER A 323 11.19 5.75 5.90
C SER A 323 10.54 7.13 5.76
N GLY A 324 9.28 7.18 5.33
CA GLY A 324 8.56 8.43 5.17
C GLY A 324 7.48 8.33 4.11
N ALA A 325 7.29 9.41 3.36
CA ALA A 325 6.39 9.42 2.21
C ALA A 325 6.78 8.37 1.18
N ASP A 326 5.81 7.55 0.79
CA ASP A 326 5.89 6.58 -0.28
C ASP A 326 4.53 6.45 -0.97
N ALA A 327 4.54 5.89 -2.17
CA ALA A 327 3.36 5.61 -2.96
C ALA A 327 3.27 4.11 -3.18
N VAL A 328 2.12 3.54 -2.85
CA VAL A 328 1.82 2.13 -3.08
C VAL A 328 0.60 2.02 -3.96
N VAL A 329 0.71 1.26 -5.05
CA VAL A 329 -0.37 1.08 -6.00
C VAL A 329 -0.61 -0.39 -6.26
N ARG A 330 -1.89 -0.71 -6.37
CA ARG A 330 -2.41 -1.95 -6.93
C ARG A 330 -3.02 -1.75 -8.30
N VAL A 331 -2.76 -2.69 -9.18
CA VAL A 331 -3.36 -2.78 -10.50
C VAL A 331 -3.98 -4.16 -10.69
N GLU A 332 -5.22 -4.18 -11.15
CA GLU A 332 -5.93 -5.40 -11.54
C GLU A 332 -6.29 -5.36 -13.02
N THR A 333 -6.00 -6.45 -13.73
CA THR A 333 -6.43 -6.62 -15.11
C THR A 333 -6.98 -8.01 -15.35
N VAL A 334 -7.94 -8.14 -16.25
CA VAL A 334 -8.57 -9.42 -16.58
C VAL A 334 -7.98 -10.02 -17.85
N VAL A 335 -7.72 -11.32 -17.82
CA VAL A 335 -7.23 -12.10 -18.97
C VAL A 335 -8.25 -13.17 -19.30
N SER A 336 -8.83 -13.10 -20.50
CA SER A 336 -9.70 -14.15 -21.02
C SER A 336 -8.87 -15.28 -21.63
N ARG A 337 -9.13 -16.51 -21.18
CA ARG A 337 -8.59 -17.74 -21.77
C ARG A 337 -9.44 -18.19 -22.95
N LEU A 338 -8.78 -18.73 -23.96
CA LEU A 338 -9.41 -19.39 -25.11
C LEU A 338 -9.66 -20.88 -24.84
N THR A 339 -8.94 -21.48 -23.90
CA THR A 339 -9.24 -22.84 -23.43
C THR A 339 -10.55 -22.85 -22.64
N PRO A 340 -11.55 -23.69 -23.02
CA PRO A 340 -12.81 -23.78 -22.29
C PRO A 340 -12.60 -24.37 -20.90
N GLY A 341 -13.39 -23.89 -19.93
CA GLY A 341 -13.49 -24.50 -18.60
C GLY A 341 -14.03 -25.94 -18.66
N LEU A 342 -13.86 -26.70 -17.57
CA LEU A 342 -14.42 -28.06 -17.43
C LEU A 342 -15.96 -28.08 -17.55
N ASP A 343 -16.58 -26.93 -17.33
CA ASP A 343 -18.00 -26.61 -17.41
C ASP A 343 -18.40 -25.93 -18.75
N GLY A 344 -17.45 -25.73 -19.67
CA GLY A 344 -17.67 -25.03 -20.94
C GLY A 344 -17.76 -23.51 -20.83
N SER A 345 -17.50 -22.92 -19.65
CA SER A 345 -17.49 -21.47 -19.47
C SER A 345 -16.17 -20.84 -19.95
N ASN A 346 -16.24 -19.55 -20.31
CA ASN A 346 -15.04 -18.76 -20.58
C ASN A 346 -14.32 -18.52 -19.25
N ARG A 347 -13.09 -19.00 -19.12
CA ARG A 347 -12.25 -18.70 -17.95
C ARG A 347 -11.68 -17.29 -18.06
N ILE A 348 -11.94 -16.49 -17.04
CA ILE A 348 -11.33 -15.17 -16.84
C ILE A 348 -10.39 -15.30 -15.63
N ASP A 349 -9.13 -14.95 -15.81
CA ASP A 349 -8.20 -14.79 -14.70
C ASP A 349 -8.00 -13.31 -14.40
N THR A 350 -7.93 -12.96 -13.13
CA THR A 350 -7.46 -11.63 -12.71
C THR A 350 -5.95 -11.70 -12.47
N VAL A 351 -5.22 -10.80 -13.12
CA VAL A 351 -3.80 -10.55 -12.87
C VAL A 351 -3.70 -9.33 -11.98
N LEU A 352 -3.16 -9.56 -10.78
CA LEU A 352 -2.88 -8.55 -9.77
C LEU A 352 -1.39 -8.20 -9.82
N TRP A 353 -1.07 -6.91 -9.79
CA TRP A 353 0.27 -6.40 -9.54
C TRP A 353 0.23 -5.31 -8.48
N THR A 354 1.16 -5.34 -7.55
CA THR A 354 1.35 -4.30 -6.54
C THR A 354 2.78 -3.81 -6.64
N ALA A 355 2.96 -2.50 -6.62
CA ALA A 355 4.26 -1.86 -6.65
C ALA A 355 4.33 -0.77 -5.57
N ALA A 356 5.54 -0.38 -5.21
CA ALA A 356 5.80 0.76 -4.34
C ALA A 356 6.97 1.60 -4.86
N ALA A 357 6.91 2.91 -4.64
CA ALA A 357 7.99 3.84 -4.92
C ALA A 357 8.05 4.95 -3.88
N LYS A 358 9.21 5.57 -3.72
CA LYS A 358 9.36 6.76 -2.87
C LYS A 358 10.33 7.77 -3.45
N PRO A 359 10.21 9.05 -3.06
CA PRO A 359 11.24 10.03 -3.31
C PRO A 359 12.48 9.76 -2.45
N PHE A 360 13.64 9.91 -3.08
CA PHE A 360 14.97 9.81 -2.50
C PHE A 360 15.74 11.13 -2.72
N GLY A 361 16.67 11.36 -1.82
CA GLY A 361 17.25 12.67 -1.60
C GLY A 361 18.15 12.70 -0.38
N TYR A 362 18.94 13.76 -0.28
CA TYR A 362 19.77 14.08 0.87
C TYR A 362 19.95 15.61 0.95
N LEU A 363 20.31 16.09 2.14
CA LEU A 363 20.79 17.45 2.34
C LEU A 363 22.31 17.42 2.25
N GLU A 364 22.91 18.45 1.65
CA GLU A 364 24.36 18.61 1.57
C GLU A 364 24.79 19.82 2.40
N THR A 365 25.43 19.54 3.54
CA THR A 365 25.96 20.55 4.47
C THR A 365 27.40 20.22 4.81
N ASP A 366 28.29 21.22 4.77
CA ASP A 366 29.72 21.07 5.04
C ASP A 366 30.43 19.92 4.26
N GLY A 367 29.93 19.62 3.05
CA GLY A 367 30.43 18.53 2.21
C GLY A 367 29.99 17.12 2.63
N GLU A 368 29.17 17.01 3.68
CA GLU A 368 28.53 15.76 4.10
C GLU A 368 27.10 15.64 3.56
N ARG A 369 26.73 14.40 3.23
CA ARG A 369 25.37 14.06 2.81
C ARG A 369 24.62 13.46 3.98
N ILE A 370 23.59 14.14 4.42
CA ILE A 370 22.75 13.72 5.53
C ILE A 370 21.33 13.45 5.06
N ARG A 371 20.56 12.71 5.86
CA ARG A 371 19.17 12.39 5.55
C ARG A 371 18.31 13.67 5.51
N PRO A 372 17.25 13.70 4.68
CA PRO A 372 16.32 14.84 4.65
C PRO A 372 15.70 15.15 6.01
N ASP A 373 15.42 14.14 6.83
CA ASP A 373 14.74 14.28 8.11
C ASP A 373 15.69 14.48 9.31
N ALA A 374 16.99 14.69 9.07
CA ALA A 374 18.01 14.83 10.11
C ALA A 374 17.72 15.96 11.12
N TRP A 375 17.10 17.06 10.67
CA TRP A 375 16.70 18.17 11.53
C TRP A 375 15.20 18.22 11.79
N SER A 376 14.42 17.21 11.43
CA SER A 376 12.95 17.21 11.50
C SER A 376 12.24 18.31 10.68
N LEU A 377 12.88 19.40 10.27
CA LEU A 377 12.33 20.42 9.38
C LEU A 377 12.34 19.93 7.93
N VAL A 378 11.23 20.15 7.22
CA VAL A 378 11.17 19.85 5.78
C VAL A 378 12.00 20.88 5.02
N LEU A 379 12.96 20.40 4.23
CA LEU A 379 13.86 21.21 3.40
C LEU A 379 13.97 20.58 2.00
N PRO A 380 14.34 21.37 0.97
CA PRO A 380 14.50 20.84 -0.38
C PRO A 380 15.66 19.84 -0.42
N ALA A 381 15.34 18.56 -0.63
CA ALA A 381 16.31 17.48 -0.54
C ALA A 381 16.09 16.37 -1.58
N TYR A 382 14.90 16.28 -2.18
CA TYR A 382 14.49 15.15 -3.00
C TYR A 382 14.83 15.38 -4.46
N HIS A 383 15.71 14.58 -5.03
CA HIS A 383 16.18 14.74 -6.40
C HIS A 383 16.07 13.45 -7.22
N ASP A 384 15.60 12.36 -6.62
CA ASP A 384 15.52 11.06 -7.28
C ASP A 384 14.28 10.28 -6.86
N ILE A 385 13.76 9.42 -7.74
CA ILE A 385 12.57 8.59 -7.48
C ILE A 385 12.91 7.15 -7.84
N ARG A 386 12.61 6.20 -6.94
CA ARG A 386 12.91 4.78 -7.15
C ARG A 386 11.79 3.88 -6.65
N LEU A 387 11.65 2.74 -7.31
CA LEU A 387 10.88 1.62 -6.79
C LEU A 387 11.51 1.13 -5.49
N ILE A 388 10.67 0.68 -4.58
CA ILE A 388 11.07 0.07 -3.31
C ILE A 388 10.34 -1.26 -3.13
N PRO A 389 10.89 -2.20 -2.34
CA PRO A 389 10.17 -3.42 -2.02
C PRO A 389 8.86 -3.13 -1.30
N ILE A 390 7.78 -3.83 -1.67
CA ILE A 390 6.45 -3.56 -1.11
C ILE A 390 6.39 -3.82 0.40
N ASP A 391 7.14 -4.82 0.87
CA ASP A 391 7.18 -5.19 2.30
C ASP A 391 7.88 -4.13 3.16
N ALA A 392 8.63 -3.23 2.50
CA ALA A 392 9.28 -2.10 3.13
C ALA A 392 8.50 -0.79 2.95
N ALA A 393 7.34 -0.83 2.28
CA ALA A 393 6.44 0.29 2.02
C ALA A 393 5.32 0.38 3.08
N SER A 394 4.59 1.48 3.10
CA SER A 394 3.61 1.81 4.15
C SER A 394 2.30 1.01 4.09
N ALA A 395 2.01 0.29 3.00
CA ALA A 395 0.79 -0.51 2.84
C ALA A 395 0.95 -2.04 2.98
N GLY A 396 2.17 -2.56 2.98
CA GLY A 396 2.42 -4.01 3.13
C GLY A 396 1.43 -4.90 2.37
N SER A 397 0.84 -5.88 3.08
CA SER A 397 -0.16 -6.84 2.55
C SER A 397 -1.63 -6.41 2.68
N ASP A 398 -1.90 -5.31 3.38
CA ASP A 398 -3.24 -4.93 3.86
C ASP A 398 -3.79 -3.71 3.11
N GLY A 399 -3.40 -3.60 1.84
CA GLY A 399 -3.68 -2.44 1.00
C GLY A 399 -5.16 -2.08 0.92
N PHE A 400 -5.43 -0.78 0.97
CA PHE A 400 -6.79 -0.20 1.00
C PHE A 400 -7.64 -0.59 -0.22
N PHE A 401 -7.06 -0.76 -1.41
CA PHE A 401 -7.79 -1.15 -2.63
C PHE A 401 -7.98 -2.65 -2.79
N ASP A 402 -7.67 -3.42 -1.75
CA ASP A 402 -8.15 -4.78 -1.62
C ASP A 402 -9.62 -4.78 -1.19
N ILE A 403 -10.52 -4.63 -2.17
CA ILE A 403 -11.94 -4.33 -1.94
C ILE A 403 -12.63 -5.40 -1.08
N ASP A 404 -12.31 -6.68 -1.28
CA ASP A 404 -12.90 -7.78 -0.50
C ASP A 404 -12.45 -7.75 0.95
N TRP A 405 -11.18 -7.43 1.19
CA TRP A 405 -10.66 -7.22 2.54
C TRP A 405 -11.29 -6.01 3.21
N ARG A 406 -11.38 -4.89 2.49
CA ARG A 406 -11.96 -3.65 2.99
C ARG A 406 -13.44 -3.83 3.36
N ARG A 407 -14.20 -4.49 2.49
CA ARG A 407 -15.60 -4.85 2.75
C ARG A 407 -15.74 -5.73 3.99
N HIS A 408 -14.87 -6.74 4.13
CA HIS A 408 -14.87 -7.59 5.33
C HIS A 408 -14.67 -6.78 6.61
N LEU A 409 -13.70 -5.86 6.63
CA LEU A 409 -13.41 -5.05 7.82
C LEU A 409 -14.54 -4.09 8.20
N ILE A 410 -15.18 -3.43 7.22
CA ILE A 410 -16.21 -2.41 7.50
C ILE A 410 -17.60 -3.01 7.68
N GLU A 411 -17.99 -3.96 6.81
CA GLU A 411 -19.37 -4.40 6.73
C GLU A 411 -19.60 -5.70 7.51
N HIS A 412 -18.68 -6.66 7.41
CA HIS A 412 -18.92 -8.00 7.96
C HIS A 412 -18.40 -8.14 9.39
N LEU A 413 -17.19 -7.62 9.65
CA LEU A 413 -16.51 -7.82 10.92
C LEU A 413 -17.26 -7.21 12.12
N PRO A 414 -17.84 -5.99 12.04
CA PRO A 414 -18.65 -5.46 13.14
C PRO A 414 -19.87 -6.32 13.46
N ILE A 415 -20.53 -6.89 12.44
CA ILE A 415 -21.67 -7.79 12.62
C ILE A 415 -21.24 -9.09 13.29
N TYR A 416 -20.10 -9.66 12.88
CA TYR A 416 -19.54 -10.87 13.47
C TYR A 416 -19.20 -10.67 14.96
N VAL A 417 -18.48 -9.60 15.31
CA VAL A 417 -18.14 -9.33 16.73
C VAL A 417 -19.39 -9.09 17.58
N ALA A 418 -20.43 -8.46 17.00
CA ALA A 418 -21.67 -8.19 17.73
C ALA A 418 -22.62 -9.40 17.87
N THR A 419 -22.62 -10.33 16.92
CA THR A 419 -23.68 -11.36 16.82
C THR A 419 -23.19 -12.78 16.52
N GLY A 420 -21.94 -12.94 16.09
CA GLY A 420 -21.33 -14.21 15.68
C GLY A 420 -21.71 -14.60 14.25
N THR A 421 -22.50 -13.77 13.58
CA THR A 421 -22.97 -14.02 12.21
C THR A 421 -21.85 -13.75 11.22
N THR A 422 -21.70 -14.66 10.25
CA THR A 422 -20.72 -14.55 9.16
C THR A 422 -21.43 -14.41 7.82
N GLU A 423 -20.87 -13.63 6.89
CA GLU A 423 -21.48 -13.39 5.58
C GLU A 423 -21.15 -14.52 4.59
N PRO A 424 -22.15 -15.17 3.97
CA PRO A 424 -21.92 -16.18 2.94
C PRO A 424 -21.19 -15.60 1.72
N GLY A 425 -20.18 -16.32 1.22
CA GLY A 425 -19.43 -15.92 0.02
C GLY A 425 -18.23 -15.01 0.29
N CYS A 426 -18.07 -14.49 1.50
CA CYS A 426 -16.83 -13.81 1.91
C CYS A 426 -15.77 -14.83 2.37
N GLY A 427 -14.59 -14.81 1.75
CA GLY A 427 -13.49 -15.72 2.10
C GLY A 427 -12.96 -15.55 3.52
N TYR A 428 -12.95 -14.32 4.04
CA TYR A 428 -12.55 -14.01 5.41
C TYR A 428 -13.59 -14.46 6.44
N CYS A 429 -14.88 -14.31 6.13
CA CYS A 429 -15.96 -14.87 6.93
C CYS A 429 -15.91 -16.40 6.97
N ALA A 430 -15.58 -17.06 5.86
CA ALA A 430 -15.39 -18.51 5.84
C ALA A 430 -14.22 -18.95 6.73
N ALA A 431 -13.14 -18.17 6.80
CA ALA A 431 -12.05 -18.41 7.74
C ALA A 431 -12.52 -18.24 9.19
N LEU A 432 -13.35 -17.24 9.51
CA LEU A 432 -13.96 -17.13 10.84
C LEU A 432 -14.84 -18.34 11.17
N THR A 433 -15.63 -18.84 10.21
CA THR A 433 -16.40 -20.08 10.41
C THR A 433 -15.50 -21.27 10.73
N ILE A 434 -14.35 -21.41 10.06
CA ILE A 434 -13.35 -22.45 10.39
C ILE A 434 -12.78 -22.21 11.79
N TRP A 435 -12.47 -20.96 12.13
CA TRP A 435 -11.92 -20.60 13.43
C TRP A 435 -12.87 -20.91 14.59
N GLU A 436 -14.18 -20.71 14.40
CA GLU A 436 -15.22 -21.00 15.39
C GLU A 436 -15.36 -22.51 15.71
N ASP A 437 -14.87 -23.40 14.85
CA ASP A 437 -14.87 -24.84 15.10
C ASP A 437 -13.88 -25.23 16.23
N GLU A 438 -14.41 -25.69 17.36
CA GLU A 438 -13.61 -26.17 18.49
C GLU A 438 -12.69 -27.33 18.10
N ALA A 439 -13.10 -28.19 17.17
CA ALA A 439 -12.28 -29.32 16.71
C ALA A 439 -11.03 -28.82 15.96
N PHE A 440 -11.17 -27.75 15.16
CA PHE A 440 -10.05 -27.11 14.49
C PHE A 440 -9.02 -26.57 15.50
N ARG A 441 -9.47 -25.82 16.50
CA ARG A 441 -8.59 -25.21 17.51
C ARG A 441 -7.93 -26.27 18.41
N SER A 442 -8.71 -27.25 18.86
CA SER A 442 -8.21 -28.37 19.68
C SER A 442 -7.15 -29.18 18.94
N PHE A 443 -7.33 -29.41 17.63
CA PHE A 443 -6.33 -30.06 16.81
C PHE A 443 -5.04 -29.23 16.71
N GLY A 444 -5.14 -27.92 16.49
CA GLY A 444 -4.00 -27.02 16.46
C GLY A 444 -3.21 -27.01 17.77
N ALA A 445 -3.91 -26.90 18.91
CA ALA A 445 -3.29 -26.94 20.24
C ALA A 445 -2.58 -28.28 20.51
N ALA A 446 -3.23 -29.40 20.17
CA ALA A 446 -2.62 -30.72 20.29
C ALA A 446 -1.38 -30.86 19.40
N TRP A 447 -1.44 -30.36 18.16
CA TRP A 447 -0.30 -30.36 17.24
C TRP A 447 0.88 -29.56 17.81
N LEU A 448 0.64 -28.36 18.34
CA LEU A 448 1.69 -27.50 18.93
C LEU A 448 2.32 -28.11 20.18
N SER A 449 1.56 -28.85 20.99
CA SER A 449 2.13 -29.52 22.18
C SER A 449 3.22 -30.54 21.83
N THR A 450 3.18 -31.10 20.62
CA THR A 450 4.15 -32.09 20.13
C THR A 450 5.18 -31.48 19.16
N ASN A 451 4.80 -30.48 18.37
CA ASN A 451 5.58 -30.01 17.21
C ASN A 451 6.06 -28.55 17.33
N SER A 452 5.80 -27.85 18.44
CA SER A 452 6.24 -26.45 18.63
C SER A 452 7.75 -26.27 18.45
N ALA A 453 8.56 -27.27 18.81
CA ALA A 453 10.01 -27.25 18.58
C ALA A 453 10.41 -27.19 17.08
N ALA A 454 9.50 -27.56 16.16
CA ALA A 454 9.71 -27.45 14.72
C ALA A 454 9.26 -26.09 14.14
N CYS A 455 8.59 -25.25 14.94
CA CYS A 455 8.28 -23.88 14.56
C CYS A 455 9.57 -23.06 14.59
N THR A 456 10.24 -23.00 13.44
CA THR A 456 11.44 -22.19 13.25
C THR A 456 11.07 -20.94 12.49
N VAL A 457 11.43 -19.78 13.05
CA VAL A 457 11.54 -18.55 12.27
C VAL A 457 12.76 -18.76 11.37
N VAL A 458 12.56 -18.93 10.05
CA VAL A 458 13.63 -19.31 9.11
C VAL A 458 14.86 -18.43 9.32
N PRO A 459 16.07 -19.00 9.61
CA PRO A 459 17.27 -18.21 9.68
C PRO A 459 17.71 -17.75 8.28
N PRO A 460 18.18 -16.50 8.13
CA PRO A 460 18.23 -15.79 6.84
C PRO A 460 19.34 -16.24 5.86
N ASN A 461 20.06 -17.34 6.10
CA ASN A 461 21.26 -17.72 5.31
C ASN A 461 21.26 -19.19 4.81
N GLY A 462 20.13 -19.89 4.77
CA GLY A 462 20.09 -21.28 4.27
C GLY A 462 19.50 -21.40 2.86
N PRO A 463 20.22 -21.95 1.86
CA PRO A 463 19.57 -22.46 0.65
C PRO A 463 18.97 -23.83 1.01
N GLY A 464 17.66 -23.89 1.25
CA GLY A 464 16.98 -25.11 1.67
C GLY A 464 15.57 -25.22 1.09
N PRO A 465 15.14 -26.43 0.69
CA PRO A 465 14.01 -26.66 -0.21
C PRO A 465 12.68 -26.36 0.48
N GLY A 466 11.69 -25.95 -0.32
CA GLY A 466 10.34 -25.65 0.14
C GLY A 466 9.76 -26.72 1.05
N ASN A 467 9.57 -26.37 2.31
CA ASN A 467 8.69 -27.08 3.22
C ASN A 467 7.35 -26.32 3.27
N PRO A 468 6.20 -27.03 3.30
CA PRO A 468 4.89 -26.41 3.42
C PRO A 468 4.69 -25.93 4.86
N GLY A 469 5.21 -24.75 5.16
CA GLY A 469 5.17 -24.16 6.49
C GLY A 469 5.47 -22.68 6.42
N GLY A 470 4.42 -21.88 6.23
CA GLY A 470 4.28 -20.57 6.86
C GLY A 470 5.44 -19.58 6.78
N GLY A 471 6.17 -19.50 5.67
CA GLY A 471 7.07 -18.38 5.45
C GLY A 471 6.27 -17.08 5.40
N THR A 472 6.68 -16.06 6.16
CA THR A 472 6.23 -14.69 5.90
C THR A 472 6.59 -14.37 4.46
N ARG A 473 5.59 -14.06 3.63
CA ARG A 473 5.86 -13.62 2.25
C ARG A 473 6.70 -12.36 2.38
N ARG A 474 7.98 -12.46 2.04
CA ARG A 474 8.90 -11.33 1.89
C ARG A 474 9.47 -11.42 0.48
N GLY A 475 9.44 -10.32 -0.25
CA GLY A 475 10.00 -10.20 -1.59
C GLY A 475 8.96 -10.09 -2.69
N HIS A 476 8.06 -9.11 -2.60
CA HIS A 476 7.39 -8.55 -3.77
C HIS A 476 8.08 -7.26 -4.20
#